data_AF-A0A3C0WFU5-F1
#
_entry.id   AF-A0A3C0WFU5-F1
#
_cell.length_a   1.000
_cell.length_b   1.000
_cell.length_c   1.000
_cell.angle_alpha   90.00
_cell.angle_beta   90.00
_cell.angle_gamma   90.00
#
_symmetry.space_group_name_H-M   'P 1'
#
loop_
_entity.id
_entity.type
_entity.pdbx_description
1 polymer ?
#
loop_
_entity_poly.entity_id
_entity_poly.type
_entity_poly.pdbx_seq_one_letter_code
_entity_poly.pdbx_strand_id
1 'polypeptide(L)'
;MDGNSYTYAPILHAPKDQAGWIQWKQIERDRLALINTSDKDVRTSLAENEGALTAWNNGGLDEKLALLADPNGGLKDSTHHQKAVSIKAAIDAASKEFTTTLVTKDLDKPRETKILRRGEYNLPIGDALEPGVLSVMGTLPEDAPKNRLGLSDWLLSDEHPLVSRVLVNRIWQRVFGHAIVRTPEDFGLQGQHPTHPELLDWLAVELRQTDWNLKAMLKMMVMSDTFRQSSSRRRDLDDPENTLFGRGPSYRLDAEALRDIGLWSSGLMDPHMGGEGVKPYQPAGMWKALAHPGSNTKQYV
;
A
#
# COMPACT_ATOMS: atom_id res chain seq x y z
N MET A 1 19.04 -14.40 24.49
CA MET A 1 18.50 -14.44 23.11
C MET A 1 17.07 -14.91 23.23
N ASP A 2 16.16 -14.18 22.61
CA ASP A 2 14.68 -14.22 22.74
C ASP A 2 13.99 -15.56 22.38
N GLY A 3 14.74 -16.66 22.19
CA GLY A 3 14.18 -17.98 21.86
C GLY A 3 13.36 -18.00 20.56
N ASN A 4 13.43 -16.93 19.76
CA ASN A 4 12.64 -16.79 18.56
C ASN A 4 13.26 -17.63 17.45
N SER A 5 12.62 -18.77 17.19
CA SER A 5 12.74 -19.45 15.91
C SER A 5 12.12 -18.54 14.84
N TYR A 6 12.95 -18.01 13.95
CA TYR A 6 12.51 -17.35 12.74
C TYR A 6 12.36 -18.44 11.67
N THR A 7 11.14 -18.93 11.45
CA THR A 7 10.86 -19.64 10.22
C THR A 7 10.89 -18.63 9.09
N TYR A 8 11.79 -18.82 8.11
CA TYR A 8 11.70 -18.06 6.87
C TYR A 8 10.31 -18.27 6.32
N ALA A 9 9.62 -17.16 6.15
CA ALA A 9 8.22 -17.17 5.79
C ALA A 9 8.04 -17.75 4.37
N PRO A 10 6.85 -18.23 4.00
CA PRO A 10 6.67 -18.91 2.73
C PRO A 10 7.08 -18.00 1.58
N ILE A 11 7.80 -18.59 0.63
CA ILE A 11 8.06 -17.97 -0.67
C ILE A 11 6.71 -17.86 -1.39
N LEU A 12 6.30 -16.64 -1.72
CA LEU A 12 5.20 -16.40 -2.65
C LEU A 12 5.76 -15.98 -4.01
N HIS A 13 5.03 -16.34 -5.05
CA HIS A 13 5.27 -15.85 -6.40
C HIS A 13 4.41 -14.61 -6.63
N ALA A 14 5.02 -13.52 -7.06
CA ALA A 14 4.35 -12.26 -7.33
C ALA A 14 4.86 -11.64 -8.63
N PRO A 15 4.10 -10.73 -9.28
CA PRO A 15 4.58 -9.99 -10.44
C PRO A 15 5.93 -9.32 -10.17
N LYS A 16 6.87 -9.47 -11.10
CA LYS A 16 8.27 -9.02 -10.96
C LYS A 16 8.46 -7.50 -10.95
N ASP A 17 7.50 -6.76 -11.51
CA ASP A 17 7.57 -5.30 -11.66
C ASP A 17 6.18 -4.65 -11.61
N GLN A 18 6.16 -3.31 -11.65
CA GLN A 18 4.92 -2.53 -11.58
C GLN A 18 3.99 -2.78 -12.77
N ALA A 19 4.52 -3.02 -13.97
CA ALA A 19 3.71 -3.29 -15.15
C ALA A 19 3.01 -4.65 -15.03
N GLY A 20 3.72 -5.66 -14.55
CA GLY A 20 3.19 -6.97 -14.19
C GLY A 20 2.09 -6.85 -13.13
N TRP A 21 2.25 -6.01 -12.11
CA TRP A 21 1.20 -5.76 -11.11
C TRP A 21 -0.06 -5.13 -11.71
N ILE A 22 0.08 -4.16 -12.62
CA ILE A 22 -1.06 -3.53 -13.29
C ILE A 22 -1.81 -4.56 -14.14
N GLN A 23 -1.07 -5.35 -14.92
CA GLN A 23 -1.64 -6.42 -15.74
C GLN A 23 -2.34 -7.47 -14.88
N TRP A 24 -1.69 -7.93 -13.81
CA TRP A 24 -2.25 -8.92 -12.89
C TRP A 24 -3.56 -8.43 -12.26
N LYS A 25 -3.58 -7.20 -11.74
CA LYS A 25 -4.81 -6.61 -11.19
C LYS A 25 -5.94 -6.53 -12.21
N GLN A 26 -5.62 -6.25 -13.48
CA GLN A 26 -6.62 -6.24 -14.54
C GLN A 26 -7.18 -7.64 -14.80
N ILE A 27 -6.30 -8.65 -14.88
CA ILE A 27 -6.70 -10.06 -15.03
C ILE A 27 -7.60 -10.50 -13.86
N GLU A 28 -7.25 -10.14 -12.63
CA GLU A 28 -8.07 -10.48 -11.45
C GLU A 28 -9.44 -9.81 -11.47
N ARG A 29 -9.53 -8.55 -11.89
CA ARG A 29 -10.81 -7.86 -12.09
C ARG A 29 -11.64 -8.54 -13.17
N ASP A 30 -11.03 -8.89 -14.29
CA ASP A 30 -11.72 -9.55 -15.40
C ASP A 30 -12.21 -10.94 -15.00
N ARG A 31 -11.42 -11.68 -14.21
CA ARG A 31 -11.79 -12.98 -13.60
C ARG A 31 -13.01 -12.81 -12.69
N LEU A 32 -12.96 -11.86 -11.76
CA LEU A 32 -14.04 -11.61 -10.82
C LEU A 32 -15.32 -11.17 -11.53
N ALA A 33 -15.20 -10.25 -12.49
CA ALA A 33 -16.32 -9.78 -13.30
C ALA A 33 -16.95 -10.93 -14.09
N LEU A 34 -16.15 -11.78 -14.74
CA LEU A 34 -16.65 -12.95 -15.46
C LEU A 34 -17.43 -13.86 -14.53
N ILE A 35 -16.85 -14.27 -13.40
CA ILE A 35 -17.50 -15.18 -12.45
C ILE A 35 -18.83 -14.60 -11.99
N ASN A 36 -18.86 -13.32 -11.58
CA ASN A 36 -20.09 -12.66 -11.12
C ASN A 36 -21.16 -12.59 -12.22
N THR A 37 -20.79 -12.24 -13.46
CA THR A 37 -21.74 -12.19 -14.58
C THR A 37 -22.23 -13.56 -15.01
N SER A 38 -21.42 -14.60 -14.85
CA SER A 38 -21.74 -15.97 -15.26
C SER A 38 -22.56 -16.75 -14.22
N ASP A 39 -22.63 -16.30 -12.96
CA ASP A 39 -23.19 -17.08 -11.85
C ASP A 39 -24.63 -17.58 -12.13
N LYS A 40 -25.51 -16.72 -12.64
CA LYS A 40 -26.90 -17.09 -12.96
C LYS A 40 -26.99 -18.11 -14.10
N ASP A 41 -26.24 -17.89 -15.17
CA ASP A 41 -26.24 -18.76 -16.36
C ASP A 41 -25.65 -20.13 -16.03
N VAL A 42 -24.58 -20.16 -15.24
CA VAL A 42 -23.91 -21.37 -14.77
C VAL A 42 -24.84 -22.19 -13.88
N ARG A 43 -25.51 -21.57 -12.90
CA ARG A 43 -26.46 -22.28 -12.03
C ARG A 43 -27.63 -22.88 -12.81
N THR A 44 -28.08 -22.21 -13.85
CA THR A 44 -29.16 -22.70 -14.73
C THR A 44 -28.66 -23.90 -15.56
N SER A 45 -27.45 -23.80 -16.11
CA SER A 45 -26.87 -24.85 -16.96
C SER A 45 -26.43 -26.09 -16.17
N LEU A 46 -26.04 -25.92 -14.90
CA LEU A 46 -25.60 -27.00 -14.01
C LEU A 46 -26.71 -27.55 -13.10
N ALA A 47 -27.98 -27.12 -13.27
CA ALA A 47 -29.08 -27.51 -12.39
C ALA A 47 -29.27 -29.04 -12.30
N GLU A 48 -28.98 -29.77 -13.38
CA GLU A 48 -29.09 -31.24 -13.45
C GLU A 48 -27.79 -31.96 -13.02
N ASN A 49 -26.71 -31.23 -12.75
CA ASN A 49 -25.41 -31.76 -12.33
C ASN A 49 -25.08 -31.29 -10.91
N GLU A 50 -25.63 -31.98 -9.92
CA GLU A 50 -25.48 -31.64 -8.49
C GLU A 50 -24.00 -31.52 -8.07
N GLY A 51 -23.12 -32.37 -8.60
CA GLY A 51 -21.69 -32.35 -8.28
C GLY A 51 -21.00 -31.08 -8.78
N ALA A 52 -21.23 -30.71 -10.04
CA ALA A 52 -20.66 -29.49 -10.62
C ALA A 52 -21.27 -28.21 -9.99
N LEU A 53 -22.56 -28.23 -9.66
CA LEU A 53 -23.22 -27.12 -8.98
C LEU A 53 -22.68 -26.92 -7.55
N THR A 54 -22.43 -28.01 -6.83
CA THR A 54 -21.80 -27.97 -5.50
C THR A 54 -20.38 -27.42 -5.59
N ALA A 55 -19.60 -27.87 -6.57
CA ALA A 55 -18.25 -27.35 -6.82
C ALA A 55 -18.27 -25.86 -7.20
N TRP A 56 -19.26 -25.41 -7.98
CA TRP A 56 -19.43 -23.99 -8.28
C TRP A 56 -19.77 -23.19 -7.02
N ASN A 57 -20.72 -23.63 -6.20
CA ASN A 57 -21.17 -22.84 -5.04
C ASN A 57 -20.07 -22.70 -3.97
N ASN A 58 -19.34 -23.79 -3.71
CA ASN A 58 -18.33 -23.82 -2.65
C ASN A 58 -16.93 -23.45 -3.15
N GLY A 59 -16.74 -23.38 -4.47
CA GLY A 59 -15.43 -23.21 -5.07
C GLY A 59 -14.86 -21.80 -4.98
N GLY A 60 -13.54 -21.72 -4.86
CA GLY A 60 -12.77 -20.48 -4.99
C GLY A 60 -12.81 -19.92 -6.42
N LEU A 61 -12.25 -18.72 -6.61
CA LEU A 61 -12.22 -18.08 -7.94
C LEU A 61 -11.50 -18.95 -8.99
N ASP A 62 -10.42 -19.62 -8.61
CA ASP A 62 -9.64 -20.45 -9.53
C ASP A 62 -10.37 -21.73 -9.93
N GLU A 63 -11.09 -22.35 -8.99
CA GLU A 63 -11.91 -23.55 -9.24
C GLU A 63 -13.11 -23.21 -10.13
N LYS A 64 -13.79 -22.09 -9.88
CA LYS A 64 -14.87 -21.57 -10.72
C LYS A 64 -14.39 -21.25 -12.13
N LEU A 65 -13.25 -20.58 -12.27
CA LEU A 65 -12.65 -20.31 -13.57
C LEU A 65 -12.27 -21.60 -14.30
N ALA A 66 -11.73 -22.59 -13.59
CA ALA A 66 -11.37 -23.88 -14.17
C ALA A 66 -12.59 -24.63 -14.71
N LEU A 67 -13.72 -24.62 -13.99
CA LEU A 67 -14.99 -25.19 -14.45
C LEU A 67 -15.52 -24.52 -15.72
N LEU A 68 -15.44 -23.19 -15.80
CA LEU A 68 -15.86 -22.44 -16.99
C LEU A 68 -14.95 -22.69 -18.19
N ALA A 69 -13.64 -22.87 -17.95
CA ALA A 69 -12.64 -23.05 -18.99
C ALA A 69 -12.45 -24.53 -19.42
N ASP A 70 -13.16 -25.49 -18.83
CA ASP A 70 -13.03 -26.90 -19.15
C ASP A 70 -13.61 -27.22 -20.55
N PRO A 71 -12.79 -27.65 -21.54
CA PRO A 71 -13.27 -27.96 -22.89
C PRO A 71 -14.18 -29.20 -22.94
N ASN A 72 -14.10 -30.07 -21.93
CA ASN A 72 -14.92 -31.28 -21.83
C ASN A 72 -16.04 -31.14 -20.78
N GLY A 73 -16.13 -29.98 -20.13
CA GLY A 73 -17.09 -29.71 -19.07
C GLY A 73 -18.49 -29.41 -19.60
N GLY A 74 -19.48 -29.46 -18.71
CA GLY A 74 -20.88 -29.13 -19.02
C GLY A 74 -21.15 -27.67 -19.40
N LEU A 75 -20.11 -26.81 -19.35
CA LEU A 75 -20.17 -25.39 -19.67
C LEU A 75 -19.43 -25.02 -20.96
N LYS A 76 -18.93 -25.98 -21.74
CA LYS A 76 -18.15 -25.73 -22.98
C LYS A 76 -18.92 -24.88 -24.02
N ASP A 77 -20.24 -25.02 -24.07
CA ASP A 77 -21.12 -24.32 -25.02
C ASP A 77 -21.65 -22.99 -24.45
N SER A 78 -21.20 -22.61 -23.26
CA SER A 78 -21.53 -21.33 -22.62
C SER A 78 -20.92 -20.16 -23.39
N THR A 79 -21.65 -19.04 -23.43
CA THR A 79 -21.15 -17.76 -23.93
C THR A 79 -19.92 -17.25 -23.15
N HIS A 80 -19.73 -17.75 -21.92
CA HIS A 80 -18.63 -17.38 -21.03
C HIS A 80 -17.36 -18.23 -21.23
N HIS A 81 -17.45 -19.37 -21.93
CA HIS A 81 -16.36 -20.36 -22.03
C HIS A 81 -15.10 -19.77 -22.67
N GLN A 82 -15.22 -19.15 -23.85
CA GLN A 82 -14.07 -18.58 -24.56
C GLN A 82 -13.37 -17.50 -23.73
N LYS A 83 -14.15 -16.67 -23.02
CA LYS A 83 -13.61 -15.65 -22.12
C LYS A 83 -12.88 -16.29 -20.93
N ALA A 84 -13.43 -17.34 -20.33
CA ALA A 84 -12.77 -18.09 -19.26
C ALA A 84 -11.44 -18.71 -19.71
N VAL A 85 -11.40 -19.32 -20.91
CA VAL A 85 -10.16 -19.87 -21.51
C VAL A 85 -9.12 -18.77 -21.70
N SER A 86 -9.51 -17.60 -22.22
CA SER A 86 -8.61 -16.47 -22.42
C SER A 86 -8.03 -15.93 -21.10
N ILE A 87 -8.85 -15.79 -20.05
CA ILE A 87 -8.41 -15.35 -18.71
C ILE A 87 -7.49 -16.39 -18.08
N LYS A 88 -7.82 -17.68 -18.16
CA LYS A 88 -6.97 -18.75 -17.66
C LYS A 88 -5.60 -18.74 -18.35
N ALA A 89 -5.56 -18.61 -19.67
CA ALA A 89 -4.31 -18.49 -20.43
C ALA A 89 -3.51 -17.24 -20.02
N ALA A 90 -4.18 -16.11 -19.75
CA ALA A 90 -3.53 -14.90 -19.27
C ALA A 90 -2.94 -15.06 -17.86
N ILE A 91 -3.64 -15.75 -16.95
CA ILE A 91 -3.12 -16.12 -15.62
C ILE A 91 -1.89 -17.01 -15.74
N ASP A 92 -1.95 -18.05 -16.59
CA ASP A 92 -0.83 -18.98 -16.80
C ASP A 92 0.39 -18.28 -17.40
N ALA A 93 0.17 -17.35 -18.33
CA ALA A 93 1.23 -16.54 -18.92
C ALA A 93 1.85 -15.59 -17.89
N ALA A 94 1.03 -14.87 -17.12
CA ALA A 94 1.51 -13.94 -16.09
C ALA A 94 2.28 -14.68 -14.98
N SER A 95 1.78 -15.82 -14.52
CA SER A 95 2.39 -16.62 -13.45
C SER A 95 3.79 -17.12 -13.81
N LYS A 96 4.09 -17.35 -15.10
CA LYS A 96 5.44 -17.73 -15.56
C LYS A 96 6.48 -16.61 -15.39
N GLU A 97 6.04 -15.36 -15.33
CA GLU A 97 6.90 -14.20 -15.14
C GLU A 97 7.02 -13.78 -13.67
N PHE A 98 6.34 -14.48 -12.76
CA PHE A 98 6.40 -14.14 -11.35
C PHE A 98 7.78 -14.43 -10.77
N THR A 99 8.20 -13.56 -9.86
CA THR A 99 9.41 -13.74 -9.08
C THR A 99 9.07 -14.17 -7.65
N THR A 100 10.04 -14.78 -6.99
CA THR A 100 9.95 -15.17 -5.59
C THR A 100 10.07 -13.93 -4.70
N THR A 101 9.12 -13.75 -3.78
CA THR A 101 9.20 -12.78 -2.70
C THR A 101 8.95 -13.45 -1.36
N LEU A 102 9.62 -12.94 -0.33
CA LEU A 102 9.32 -13.31 1.06
C LEU A 102 8.12 -12.49 1.52
N VAL A 103 7.16 -13.14 2.17
CA VAL A 103 6.01 -12.47 2.78
C VAL A 103 5.91 -12.81 4.25
N THR A 104 5.47 -11.89 5.10
CA THR A 104 5.17 -12.25 6.49
C THR A 104 3.80 -12.91 6.56
N LYS A 105 3.75 -14.13 7.11
CA LYS A 105 2.49 -14.83 7.43
C LYS A 105 2.34 -14.92 8.95
N ASP A 106 1.12 -14.79 9.44
CA ASP A 106 0.81 -15.08 10.84
C ASP A 106 1.10 -16.56 11.17
N LEU A 107 1.50 -16.81 12.41
CA LEU A 107 1.75 -18.16 12.90
C LEU A 107 0.43 -18.93 13.03
N ASP A 108 0.45 -20.24 12.74
CA ASP A 108 -0.73 -21.10 12.91
C ASP A 108 -1.25 -21.08 14.36
N LYS A 109 -0.34 -20.90 15.32
CA LYS A 109 -0.66 -20.59 16.72
C LYS A 109 -0.10 -19.21 17.09
N PRO A 110 -0.94 -18.19 17.30
CA PRO A 110 -0.51 -16.88 17.77
C PRO A 110 0.24 -16.96 19.11
N ARG A 111 1.18 -16.04 19.31
CA ARG A 111 1.89 -15.91 20.58
C ARG A 111 1.01 -15.18 21.59
N GLU A 112 0.95 -15.70 22.80
CA GLU A 112 0.27 -15.04 23.91
C GLU A 112 0.95 -13.69 24.20
N THR A 113 0.18 -12.61 24.17
CA THR A 113 0.65 -11.25 24.45
C THR A 113 -0.06 -10.73 25.69
N LYS A 114 0.67 -10.12 26.62
CA LYS A 114 0.13 -9.55 27.87
C LYS A 114 0.59 -8.12 28.07
N ILE A 115 -0.11 -7.39 28.93
CA ILE A 115 0.36 -6.09 29.40
C ILE A 115 1.65 -6.31 30.18
N LEU A 116 2.65 -5.49 29.93
CA LEU A 116 3.92 -5.54 30.63
C LEU A 116 3.96 -4.49 31.75
N ARG A 117 4.36 -4.89 32.96
CA ARG A 117 4.54 -3.95 34.07
C ARG A 117 5.68 -2.99 33.72
N ARG A 118 5.35 -1.71 33.50
CA ARG A 118 6.28 -0.66 33.08
C ARG A 118 7.01 -0.95 31.75
N GLY A 119 6.47 -1.83 30.90
CA GLY A 119 7.11 -2.21 29.64
C GLY A 119 8.24 -3.25 29.76
N GLU A 120 8.48 -3.80 30.96
CA GLU A 120 9.52 -4.82 31.18
C GLU A 120 9.11 -6.16 30.56
N TYR A 121 9.89 -6.63 29.58
CA TYR A 121 9.55 -7.81 28.75
C TYR A 121 9.35 -9.11 29.55
N ASN A 122 9.96 -9.21 30.73
CA ASN A 122 9.90 -10.38 31.61
C ASN A 122 8.86 -10.24 32.73
N LEU A 123 8.08 -9.16 32.77
CA LEU A 123 7.05 -8.92 33.79
C LEU A 123 5.65 -8.77 33.17
N PRO A 124 5.11 -9.82 32.52
CA PRO A 124 3.73 -9.81 32.05
C PRO A 124 2.75 -9.82 33.24
N ILE A 125 1.67 -9.06 33.12
CA ILE A 125 0.60 -8.95 34.12
C ILE A 125 -0.77 -9.10 33.45
N GLY A 126 -1.74 -9.58 34.22
CA GLY A 126 -3.12 -9.75 33.77
C GLY A 126 -3.33 -10.92 32.79
N ASP A 127 -4.48 -10.88 32.12
CA ASP A 127 -4.88 -11.89 31.14
C ASP A 127 -4.22 -11.65 29.78
N ALA A 128 -4.27 -12.68 28.93
CA ALA A 128 -3.85 -12.57 27.54
C ALA A 128 -4.70 -11.52 26.80
N LEU A 129 -4.05 -10.70 26.00
CA LEU A 129 -4.68 -9.70 25.16
C LEU A 129 -5.11 -10.32 23.84
N GLU A 130 -6.32 -9.96 23.40
CA GLU A 130 -6.83 -10.28 22.08
C GLU A 130 -6.60 -9.10 21.12
N PRO A 131 -6.44 -9.35 19.81
CA PRO A 131 -6.36 -8.29 18.81
C PRO A 131 -7.59 -7.38 18.87
N GLY A 132 -7.34 -6.07 18.82
CA GLY A 132 -8.38 -5.05 18.87
C GLY A 132 -7.84 -3.66 18.60
N VAL A 133 -8.70 -2.67 18.73
CA VAL A 133 -8.36 -1.24 18.58
C VAL A 133 -8.38 -0.55 19.94
N LEU A 134 -7.75 0.62 20.03
CA LEU A 134 -7.86 1.46 21.21
C LEU A 134 -9.31 1.93 21.35
N SER A 135 -9.93 1.67 22.50
CA SER A 135 -11.34 1.99 22.75
C SER A 135 -11.67 3.48 22.58
N VAL A 136 -10.69 4.36 22.82
CA VAL A 136 -10.83 5.81 22.59
C VAL A 136 -11.00 6.18 21.11
N MET A 137 -10.57 5.32 20.19
CA MET A 137 -10.70 5.53 18.76
C MET A 137 -11.96 4.88 18.17
N GLY A 138 -12.74 4.16 18.99
CA GLY A 138 -13.96 3.46 18.58
C GLY A 138 -13.86 1.96 18.76
N THR A 139 -14.64 1.21 17.99
CA THR A 139 -14.72 -0.25 18.02
C THR A 139 -14.54 -0.83 16.63
N LEU A 140 -13.99 -2.05 16.55
CA LEU A 140 -14.06 -2.84 15.31
C LEU A 140 -15.52 -3.26 15.05
N PRO A 141 -15.98 -3.29 13.78
CA PRO A 141 -17.24 -3.92 13.42
C PRO A 141 -17.30 -5.37 13.89
N GLU A 142 -18.49 -5.86 14.24
CA GLU A 142 -18.66 -7.21 14.80
C GLU A 142 -18.25 -8.34 13.83
N ASP A 143 -18.44 -8.10 12.53
CA ASP A 143 -18.11 -8.99 11.43
C ASP A 143 -16.67 -8.81 10.90
N ALA A 144 -15.95 -7.79 11.38
CA ALA A 144 -14.59 -7.54 10.94
C ALA A 144 -13.64 -8.62 11.47
N PRO A 145 -12.73 -9.14 10.63
CA PRO A 145 -11.74 -10.10 11.10
C PRO A 145 -10.80 -9.43 12.10
N LYS A 146 -10.58 -10.06 13.26
CA LYS A 146 -9.68 -9.54 14.32
C LYS A 146 -8.21 -9.81 14.01
N ASN A 147 -7.75 -9.28 12.88
CA ASN A 147 -6.39 -9.41 12.38
C ASN A 147 -5.97 -8.12 11.67
N ARG A 148 -4.80 -8.13 11.01
CA ARG A 148 -4.28 -6.96 10.30
C ARG A 148 -5.16 -6.47 9.16
N LEU A 149 -5.89 -7.38 8.51
CA LEU A 149 -6.81 -7.02 7.44
C LEU A 149 -7.97 -6.20 8.00
N GLY A 150 -8.65 -6.70 9.04
CA GLY A 150 -9.76 -5.95 9.64
C GLY A 150 -9.32 -4.64 10.29
N LEU A 151 -8.10 -4.57 10.85
CA LEU A 151 -7.52 -3.29 11.29
C LEU A 151 -7.32 -2.31 10.13
N SER A 152 -6.87 -2.80 8.97
CA SER A 152 -6.65 -1.98 7.78
C SER A 152 -7.98 -1.47 7.21
N ASP A 153 -8.99 -2.34 7.12
CA ASP A 153 -10.33 -1.98 6.67
C ASP A 153 -10.96 -0.95 7.61
N TRP A 154 -10.78 -1.12 8.92
CA TRP A 154 -11.23 -0.16 9.94
C TRP A 154 -10.54 1.20 9.82
N LEU A 155 -9.21 1.23 9.64
CA LEU A 155 -8.44 2.46 9.47
C LEU A 155 -8.82 3.24 8.20
N LEU A 156 -9.14 2.50 7.12
CA LEU A 156 -9.50 3.07 5.82
C LEU A 156 -11.00 3.26 5.65
N SER A 157 -11.80 2.91 6.67
CA SER A 157 -13.26 3.06 6.63
C SER A 157 -13.67 4.52 6.49
N ASP A 158 -14.82 4.73 5.86
CA ASP A 158 -15.31 6.08 5.60
C ASP A 158 -15.72 6.85 6.87
N GLU A 159 -15.95 6.11 7.94
CA GLU A 159 -16.31 6.62 9.26
C GLU A 159 -15.05 7.02 10.06
N HIS A 160 -13.86 6.55 9.68
CA HIS A 160 -12.64 6.85 10.41
C HIS A 160 -12.17 8.29 10.14
N PRO A 161 -12.13 9.18 11.16
CA PRO A 161 -11.99 10.61 10.91
C PRO A 161 -10.54 11.07 10.64
N LEU A 162 -9.52 10.31 11.04
CA LEU A 162 -8.15 10.85 11.09
C LEU A 162 -7.24 10.46 9.92
N VAL A 163 -7.34 9.24 9.39
CA VAL A 163 -6.32 8.71 8.45
C VAL A 163 -6.16 9.59 7.22
N SER A 164 -7.26 9.97 6.57
CA SER A 164 -7.24 10.83 5.39
C SER A 164 -6.70 12.22 5.70
N ARG A 165 -7.14 12.85 6.81
CA ARG A 165 -6.66 14.17 7.26
C ARG A 165 -5.18 14.18 7.56
N VAL A 166 -4.68 13.19 8.30
CA VAL A 166 -3.26 13.06 8.65
C VAL A 166 -2.43 12.87 7.38
N LEU A 167 -2.87 11.98 6.48
CA LEU A 167 -2.15 11.70 5.24
C LEU A 167 -2.09 12.94 4.33
N VAL A 168 -3.23 13.60 4.10
CA VAL A 168 -3.30 14.84 3.31
C VAL A 168 -2.40 15.92 3.90
N ASN A 169 -2.41 16.11 5.22
CA ASN A 169 -1.58 17.12 5.86
C ASN A 169 -0.07 16.84 5.67
N ARG A 170 0.34 15.57 5.69
CA ARG A 170 1.72 15.16 5.38
C ARG A 170 2.06 15.37 3.90
N ILE A 171 1.14 15.08 2.98
CA ILE A 171 1.33 15.35 1.55
C ILE A 171 1.45 16.86 1.32
N TRP A 172 0.55 17.65 1.91
CA TRP A 172 0.58 19.10 1.86
C TRP A 172 1.91 19.64 2.38
N GLN A 173 2.40 19.14 3.52
CA GLN A 173 3.70 19.53 4.05
C GLN A 173 4.85 19.25 3.07
N ARG A 174 4.83 18.11 2.36
CA ARG A 174 5.86 17.80 1.36
C ARG A 174 5.82 18.73 0.15
N VAL A 175 4.64 19.21 -0.23
CA VAL A 175 4.44 20.11 -1.38
C VAL A 175 4.74 21.56 -1.01
N PHE A 176 4.25 22.01 0.14
CA PHE A 176 4.28 23.42 0.56
C PHE A 176 5.35 23.73 1.62
N GLY A 177 6.14 22.75 2.05
CA GLY A 177 7.16 22.85 3.10
C GLY A 177 6.60 22.86 4.53
N HIS A 178 5.39 23.38 4.70
CA HIS A 178 4.68 23.38 5.97
C HIS A 178 3.29 22.77 5.85
N ALA A 179 2.87 22.11 6.92
CA ALA A 179 1.57 21.49 7.06
C ALA A 179 0.44 22.51 7.36
N ILE A 180 -0.81 22.14 7.06
CA ILE A 180 -2.01 22.90 7.47
C ILE A 180 -2.16 22.85 8.99
N VAL A 181 -1.93 21.67 9.58
CA VAL A 181 -1.71 21.43 11.02
C VAL A 181 -0.21 21.37 11.25
N ARG A 182 0.36 22.39 11.89
CA ARG A 182 1.83 22.55 12.04
C ARG A 182 2.49 21.52 12.97
N THR A 183 1.72 20.71 13.68
CA THR A 183 2.16 19.58 14.48
C THR A 183 1.76 18.26 13.80
N PRO A 184 2.45 17.82 12.74
CA PRO A 184 2.06 16.63 11.97
C PRO A 184 2.10 15.33 12.78
N GLU A 185 2.80 15.31 13.92
CA GLU A 185 2.87 14.16 14.84
C GLU A 185 1.78 14.19 15.93
N ASP A 186 1.01 15.28 16.03
CA ASP A 186 -0.06 15.43 17.01
C ASP A 186 -1.28 16.11 16.38
N PHE A 187 -2.27 15.27 16.05
CA PHE A 187 -3.57 15.67 15.51
C PHE A 187 -4.65 15.76 16.60
N GLY A 188 -4.28 15.59 17.87
CA GLY A 188 -5.19 15.64 19.01
C GLY A 188 -5.24 17.01 19.67
N LEU A 189 -5.72 17.02 20.92
CA LEU A 189 -5.88 18.24 21.73
C LEU A 189 -4.55 18.90 22.13
N GLN A 190 -3.45 18.16 22.05
CA GLN A 190 -2.11 18.66 22.36
C GLN A 190 -1.39 19.24 21.13
N GLY A 191 -1.95 19.00 19.93
CA GLY A 191 -1.51 19.57 18.68
C GLY A 191 -2.02 21.00 18.43
N GLN A 192 -1.51 21.62 17.37
CA GLN A 192 -2.03 22.89 16.87
C GLN A 192 -3.30 22.67 16.04
N HIS A 193 -4.22 23.63 16.09
CA HIS A 193 -5.38 23.62 15.22
C HIS A 193 -4.99 23.84 13.74
N PRO A 194 -5.75 23.28 12.79
CA PRO A 194 -5.55 23.54 11.38
C PRO A 194 -5.72 25.03 11.07
N THR A 195 -4.79 25.58 10.31
CA THR A 195 -4.87 26.96 9.81
C THR A 195 -6.05 27.17 8.86
N HIS A 196 -6.39 26.12 8.09
CA HIS A 196 -7.47 26.10 7.10
C HIS A 196 -8.28 24.80 7.26
N PRO A 197 -9.19 24.72 8.25
CA PRO A 197 -9.93 23.47 8.56
C PRO A 197 -10.77 22.98 7.38
N GLU A 198 -11.51 23.88 6.71
CA GLU A 198 -12.37 23.51 5.59
C GLU A 198 -11.57 22.96 4.41
N LEU A 199 -10.38 23.51 4.14
CA LEU A 199 -9.49 23.01 3.10
C LEU A 199 -8.94 21.62 3.44
N LEU A 200 -8.54 21.41 4.69
CA LEU A 200 -8.06 20.10 5.16
C LEU A 200 -9.16 19.03 5.01
N ASP A 201 -10.38 19.36 5.41
CA ASP A 201 -11.53 18.47 5.31
C ASP A 201 -11.88 18.17 3.85
N TRP A 202 -11.90 19.19 3.00
CA TRP A 202 -12.15 19.02 1.57
C TRP A 202 -11.10 18.11 0.91
N LEU A 203 -9.82 18.36 1.15
CA LEU A 203 -8.74 17.53 0.61
C LEU A 203 -8.79 16.08 1.13
N ALA A 204 -9.18 15.89 2.40
CA ALA A 204 -9.31 14.56 3.00
C ALA A 204 -10.47 13.75 2.38
N VAL A 205 -11.57 14.42 2.02
CA VAL A 205 -12.68 13.81 1.26
C VAL A 205 -12.24 13.51 -0.17
N GLU A 206 -11.61 14.47 -0.84
CA GLU A 206 -11.13 14.32 -2.22
C GLU A 206 -10.14 13.16 -2.36
N LEU A 207 -9.20 13.00 -1.42
CA LEU A 207 -8.27 11.87 -1.42
C LEU A 207 -8.99 10.52 -1.38
N ARG A 208 -10.07 10.39 -0.59
CA ARG A 208 -10.85 9.14 -0.54
C ARG A 208 -11.68 8.93 -1.80
N GLN A 209 -12.35 9.97 -2.28
CA GLN A 209 -13.20 9.91 -3.49
C GLN A 209 -12.41 9.60 -4.76
N THR A 210 -11.12 9.95 -4.78
CA THR A 210 -10.19 9.62 -5.87
C THR A 210 -9.52 8.25 -5.68
N ASP A 211 -10.05 7.38 -4.82
CA ASP A 211 -9.51 6.05 -4.51
C ASP A 211 -8.05 6.11 -4.05
N TRP A 212 -7.76 7.05 -3.14
CA TRP A 212 -6.44 7.27 -2.54
C TRP A 212 -5.34 7.57 -3.58
N ASN A 213 -5.69 8.17 -4.72
CA ASN A 213 -4.76 8.46 -5.80
C ASN A 213 -3.81 9.62 -5.46
N LEU A 214 -2.67 9.28 -4.87
CA LEU A 214 -1.64 10.22 -4.46
C LEU A 214 -1.12 11.07 -5.62
N LYS A 215 -1.02 10.51 -6.83
CA LYS A 215 -0.55 11.25 -8.01
C LYS A 215 -1.54 12.33 -8.45
N ALA A 216 -2.84 12.03 -8.39
CA ALA A 216 -3.90 12.99 -8.66
C ALA A 216 -3.88 14.12 -7.62
N MET A 217 -3.76 13.78 -6.32
CA MET A 217 -3.65 14.76 -5.24
C MET A 217 -2.43 15.66 -5.38
N LEU A 218 -1.26 15.08 -5.65
CA LEU A 218 -0.03 15.86 -5.90
C LEU A 218 -0.20 16.79 -7.11
N LYS A 219 -0.75 16.27 -8.22
CA LYS A 219 -1.03 17.08 -9.41
C LYS A 219 -1.96 18.26 -9.07
N MET A 220 -3.03 18.02 -8.32
CA MET A 220 -3.96 19.06 -7.89
C MET A 220 -3.24 20.15 -7.09
N MET A 221 -2.43 19.77 -6.11
CA MET A 221 -1.69 20.71 -5.26
C MET A 221 -0.66 21.53 -6.06
N VAL A 222 0.18 20.89 -6.89
CA VAL A 222 1.23 21.61 -7.66
C VAL A 222 0.67 22.44 -8.81
N MET A 223 -0.56 22.16 -9.25
CA MET A 223 -1.26 22.95 -10.27
C MET A 223 -2.12 24.06 -9.67
N SER A 224 -2.22 24.16 -8.34
CA SER A 224 -2.96 25.23 -7.65
C SER A 224 -2.27 26.59 -7.83
N ASP A 225 -3.06 27.65 -7.78
CA ASP A 225 -2.53 29.02 -7.75
C ASP A 225 -1.64 29.22 -6.52
N THR A 226 -2.01 28.62 -5.39
CA THR A 226 -1.23 28.67 -4.14
C THR A 226 0.21 28.22 -4.34
N PHE A 227 0.44 27.10 -5.03
CA PHE A 227 1.77 26.55 -5.29
C PHE A 227 2.56 27.38 -6.30
N ARG A 228 1.87 27.98 -7.29
CA ARG A 228 2.49 28.75 -8.37
C ARG A 228 2.85 30.18 -7.97
N GLN A 229 2.52 30.62 -6.76
CA GLN A 229 2.93 31.92 -6.24
C GLN A 229 4.46 32.06 -6.18
N SER A 230 4.95 33.29 -6.32
CA SER A 230 6.36 33.60 -6.05
C SER A 230 6.71 33.30 -4.59
N SER A 231 7.89 32.72 -4.34
CA SER A 231 8.43 32.50 -2.99
C SER A 231 9.00 33.76 -2.34
N SER A 232 9.05 34.88 -3.09
CA SER A 232 9.52 36.16 -2.57
C SER A 232 8.66 36.65 -1.40
N ARG A 233 9.30 37.25 -0.39
CA ARG A 233 8.58 37.83 0.74
C ARG A 233 7.66 38.96 0.26
N ARG A 234 6.37 38.81 0.55
CA ARG A 234 5.35 39.84 0.33
C ARG A 234 5.41 40.90 1.42
N ARG A 235 5.24 42.17 1.02
CA ARG A 235 5.24 43.33 1.94
C ARG A 235 3.82 43.81 2.28
N ASP A 236 2.85 43.37 1.50
CA ASP A 236 1.42 43.70 1.59
C ASP A 236 0.64 42.74 2.50
N LEU A 237 1.29 41.70 3.02
CA LEU A 237 0.71 40.69 3.90
C LEU A 237 1.58 40.53 5.16
N ASP A 238 0.98 40.67 6.35
CA ASP A 238 1.65 40.40 7.62
C ASP A 238 1.60 38.91 7.96
N ASP A 239 2.41 38.11 7.26
CA ASP A 239 2.51 36.67 7.45
C ASP A 239 3.99 36.21 7.38
N PRO A 240 4.76 36.40 8.47
CA PRO A 240 6.17 36.01 8.50
C PRO A 240 6.35 34.50 8.32
N GLU A 241 5.48 33.68 8.91
CA GLU A 241 5.57 32.21 8.95
C GLU A 241 4.91 31.50 7.77
N ASN A 242 4.38 32.26 6.80
CA ASN A 242 3.62 31.76 5.65
C ASN A 242 2.45 30.84 6.10
N THR A 243 1.75 31.21 7.16
CA THR A 243 0.61 30.48 7.73
C THR A 243 -0.60 30.54 6.80
N LEU A 244 -0.74 31.64 6.06
CA LEU A 244 -1.81 31.87 5.08
C LEU A 244 -1.45 31.30 3.70
N PHE A 245 -0.26 30.72 3.54
CA PHE A 245 0.27 30.28 2.24
C PHE A 245 0.21 31.40 1.17
N GLY A 246 0.42 32.65 1.60
CA GLY A 246 0.34 33.84 0.75
C GLY A 246 1.55 34.07 -0.16
N ARG A 247 2.56 33.19 -0.08
CA ARG A 247 3.71 33.10 -0.98
C ARG A 247 4.06 31.63 -1.25
N GLY A 248 4.76 31.40 -2.36
CA GLY A 248 5.23 30.07 -2.75
C GLY A 248 6.14 29.44 -1.69
N PRO A 249 6.22 28.10 -1.66
CA PRO A 249 6.98 27.40 -0.65
C PRO A 249 8.48 27.66 -0.78
N SER A 250 9.17 27.72 0.36
CA SER A 250 10.62 27.91 0.43
C SER A 250 11.16 27.05 1.57
N TYR A 251 11.81 25.95 1.23
CA TYR A 251 12.40 25.03 2.20
C TYR A 251 13.67 24.39 1.63
N ARG A 252 14.47 23.84 2.53
CA ARG A 252 15.69 23.12 2.16
C ARG A 252 15.31 21.78 1.54
N LEU A 253 15.84 21.51 0.35
CA LEU A 253 15.73 20.20 -0.28
C LEU A 253 16.54 19.15 0.49
N ASP A 254 16.05 17.92 0.52
CA ASP A 254 16.77 16.78 1.06
C ASP A 254 18.00 16.42 0.22
N ALA A 255 18.89 15.60 0.78
CA ALA A 255 20.15 15.25 0.11
C ALA A 255 19.87 14.46 -1.17
N GLU A 256 18.83 13.63 -1.15
CA GLU A 256 18.34 12.80 -2.23
C GLU A 256 17.84 13.65 -3.41
N ALA A 257 16.96 14.63 -3.19
CA ALA A 257 16.51 15.51 -4.27
C ALA A 257 17.66 16.37 -4.82
N LEU A 258 18.57 16.86 -3.98
CA LEU A 258 19.74 17.60 -4.45
C LEU A 258 20.64 16.73 -5.35
N ARG A 259 20.89 15.47 -4.97
CA ARG A 259 21.61 14.50 -5.78
C ARG A 259 20.90 14.25 -7.10
N ASP A 260 19.60 14.00 -7.07
CA ASP A 260 18.81 13.67 -8.25
C ASP A 260 18.73 14.86 -9.21
N ILE A 261 18.62 16.10 -8.72
CA ILE A 261 18.75 17.31 -9.53
C ILE A 261 20.13 17.37 -10.21
N GLY A 262 21.20 17.04 -9.49
CA GLY A 262 22.56 16.96 -10.04
C GLY A 262 22.68 15.92 -11.16
N LEU A 263 22.15 14.71 -10.94
CA LEU A 263 22.14 13.65 -11.95
C LEU A 263 21.28 14.02 -13.16
N TRP A 264 20.11 14.61 -12.92
CA TRP A 264 19.19 15.01 -13.97
C TRP A 264 19.79 16.13 -14.84
N SER A 265 20.32 17.19 -14.20
CA SER A 265 20.94 18.33 -14.91
C SER A 265 22.21 17.97 -15.67
N SER A 266 22.94 16.94 -15.22
CA SER A 266 24.12 16.41 -15.93
C SER A 266 23.80 15.37 -17.01
N GLY A 267 22.54 14.94 -17.13
CA GLY A 267 22.13 13.88 -18.05
C GLY A 267 22.58 12.47 -17.63
N LEU A 268 23.00 12.28 -16.37
CA LEU A 268 23.46 11.00 -15.82
C LEU A 268 22.35 10.25 -15.05
N MET A 269 21.16 10.84 -14.93
CA MET A 269 20.02 10.20 -14.28
C MET A 269 19.53 9.01 -15.12
N ASP A 270 19.54 7.82 -14.53
CA ASP A 270 18.84 6.66 -15.06
C ASP A 270 17.37 6.69 -14.56
N PRO A 271 16.38 6.85 -15.45
CA PRO A 271 14.97 6.88 -15.07
C PRO A 271 14.35 5.47 -14.94
N HIS A 272 15.15 4.39 -15.06
CA HIS A 272 14.64 3.03 -14.93
C HIS A 272 14.04 2.80 -13.53
N MET A 273 12.80 2.31 -13.50
CA MET A 273 12.05 2.08 -12.27
C MET A 273 12.09 0.60 -11.89
N GLY A 274 12.45 0.32 -10.64
CA GLY A 274 12.56 -1.05 -10.13
C GLY A 274 13.93 -1.68 -10.42
N GLY A 275 14.01 -3.01 -10.34
CA GLY A 275 15.26 -3.76 -10.51
C GLY A 275 16.09 -3.86 -9.23
N GLU A 276 17.31 -4.40 -9.36
CA GLU A 276 18.25 -4.50 -8.26
C GLU A 276 18.69 -3.10 -7.79
N GLY A 277 18.93 -2.96 -6.48
CA GLY A 277 19.39 -1.70 -5.91
C GLY A 277 20.72 -1.27 -6.54
N VAL A 278 20.80 0.01 -6.94
CA VAL A 278 22.03 0.57 -7.52
C VAL A 278 23.08 0.75 -6.43
N LYS A 279 24.32 0.37 -6.75
CA LYS A 279 25.49 0.61 -5.91
C LYS A 279 26.14 1.93 -6.33
N PRO A 280 25.97 3.04 -5.57
CA PRO A 280 26.60 4.31 -5.92
C PRO A 280 28.12 4.15 -5.90
N TYR A 281 28.84 4.99 -6.65
CA TYR A 281 30.31 5.00 -6.62
C TYR A 281 30.82 5.12 -5.17
N GLN A 282 31.75 4.24 -4.81
CA GLN A 282 32.44 4.29 -3.52
C GLN A 282 33.96 4.25 -3.72
N PRO A 283 34.72 5.11 -3.02
CA PRO A 283 36.19 5.07 -3.05
C PRO A 283 36.75 3.69 -2.70
N ALA A 284 37.82 3.30 -3.40
CA ALA A 284 38.50 2.03 -3.16
C ALA A 284 39.00 1.93 -1.71
N GLY A 285 38.77 0.78 -1.07
CA GLY A 285 39.30 0.47 0.25
C GLY A 285 38.43 0.86 1.45
N MET A 286 37.29 1.52 1.24
CA MET A 286 36.36 1.91 2.32
C MET A 286 35.94 0.71 3.21
N TRP A 287 35.71 -0.46 2.61
CA TRP A 287 35.24 -1.66 3.32
C TRP A 287 36.34 -2.56 3.89
N LYS A 288 37.63 -2.22 3.73
CA LYS A 288 38.74 -3.08 4.19
C LYS A 288 38.69 -3.36 5.70
N ALA A 289 38.23 -2.39 6.49
CA ALA A 289 38.14 -2.53 7.95
C ALA A 289 36.98 -3.43 8.42
N LEU A 290 35.94 -3.60 7.59
CA LEU A 290 34.75 -4.42 7.89
C LEU A 290 34.80 -5.79 7.19
N ALA A 291 35.86 -6.05 6.43
CA ALA A 291 36.01 -7.28 5.68
C ALA A 291 36.42 -8.44 6.59
N HIS A 292 35.51 -9.40 6.79
CA HIS A 292 35.83 -10.67 7.41
C HIS A 292 36.50 -11.63 6.39
N PRO A 293 37.38 -12.55 6.81
CA PRO A 293 38.13 -13.44 5.91
C PRO A 293 37.27 -14.28 4.93
N GLY A 294 36.00 -14.54 5.27
CA GLY A 294 35.05 -15.28 4.42
C GLY A 294 34.03 -14.42 3.68
N SER A 295 34.14 -13.08 3.73
CA SER A 295 33.16 -12.17 3.14
C SER A 295 33.68 -11.50 1.85
N ASN A 296 32.81 -11.34 0.87
CA ASN A 296 33.08 -10.59 -0.37
C ASN A 296 32.88 -9.07 -0.21
N THR A 297 32.50 -8.56 0.97
CA THR A 297 32.30 -7.12 1.24
C THR A 297 33.53 -6.26 0.94
N LYS A 298 34.73 -6.86 0.89
CA LYS A 298 35.97 -6.18 0.44
C LYS A 298 35.96 -5.77 -1.04
N GLN A 299 35.14 -6.40 -1.87
CA GLN A 299 34.97 -6.13 -3.29
C GLN A 299 33.63 -5.44 -3.52
N TYR A 300 33.66 -4.11 -3.49
CA TYR A 300 32.52 -3.29 -3.91
C TYR A 300 32.53 -3.24 -5.45
N VAL A 301 31.73 -4.11 -6.07
CA VAL A 301 31.47 -4.15 -7.52
C VAL A 301 30.07 -3.65 -7.78
#